data_AF-A0A842UAW3-F1
#
_entry.id   AF-A0A842UAW3-F1
#
_cell.length_a   1.000
_cell.length_b   1.000
_cell.length_c   1.000
_cell.angle_alpha   90.00
_cell.angle_beta   90.00
_cell.angle_gamma   90.00
#
_symmetry.space_group_name_H-M   'P 1'
#
loop_
_entity.id
_entity.type
_entity.pdbx_description
1 polymer ?
#
loop_
_entity_poly.entity_id
_entity_poly.type
_entity_poly.pdbx_seq_one_letter_code
_entity_poly.pdbx_strand_id
1 'polypeptide(L)'
;MTKFKIVVKKDCYFCDKLLEWLSNKDVDYKEIDYLDPNVKDSLVQNETFNSIYCDMSACVESIPIVVKDDEKFYYGELWDLVNNELDEEKAKEIFEL
;
A
#
# COMPACT_ATOMS: atom_id res chain seq x y z
N MET A 1 9.34 9.38 -13.36
CA MET A 1 8.00 9.14 -12.79
C MET A 1 8.15 7.93 -11.91
N THR A 2 7.85 8.06 -10.63
CA THR A 2 8.00 6.96 -9.66
C THR A 2 6.99 5.87 -10.01
N LYS A 3 7.48 4.64 -10.20
CA LYS A 3 6.67 3.50 -10.66
C LYS A 3 5.70 3.01 -9.57
N PHE A 4 6.11 3.15 -8.32
CA PHE A 4 5.35 2.70 -7.16
C PHE A 4 4.98 3.89 -6.27
N LYS A 5 3.74 3.92 -5.80
CA LYS A 5 3.29 4.85 -4.75
C LYS A 5 2.76 4.01 -3.60
N ILE A 6 3.11 4.35 -2.38
CA ILE A 6 2.68 3.60 -1.20
C ILE A 6 1.86 4.55 -0.36
N VAL A 7 0.57 4.26 -0.28
CA VAL A 7 -0.34 4.96 0.60
C VAL A 7 -0.09 4.43 2.00
N VAL A 8 0.39 5.29 2.89
CA VAL A 8 0.74 5.00 4.28
C VAL A 8 -0.08 5.88 5.21
N LYS A 9 -0.14 5.51 6.49
CA LYS A 9 -0.73 6.30 7.55
C LYS A 9 0.22 6.29 8.74
N LYS A 10 0.25 7.37 9.52
CA LYS A 10 0.91 7.36 10.83
C LYS A 10 0.33 6.28 11.74
N ASP A 11 1.20 5.65 12.52
CA ASP A 11 0.85 4.61 13.51
C ASP A 11 0.25 3.36 12.85
N CYS A 12 0.94 2.85 11.83
CA CYS A 12 0.50 1.72 11.01
C CYS A 12 1.57 0.64 10.98
N TYR A 13 1.35 -0.43 11.72
CA TYR A 13 2.28 -1.56 11.84
C TYR A 13 2.69 -2.15 10.48
N PHE A 14 1.71 -2.38 9.60
CA PHE A 14 1.97 -2.92 8.27
C PHE A 14 2.74 -1.93 7.38
N CYS A 15 2.52 -0.63 7.55
CA CYS A 15 3.24 0.42 6.82
C CYS A 15 4.71 0.40 7.18
N ASP A 16 5.00 0.42 8.49
CA ASP A 16 6.37 0.40 8.99
C ASP A 16 7.12 -0.85 8.52
N LYS A 17 6.46 -2.03 8.60
CA LYS A 17 7.05 -3.29 8.09
C LYS A 17 7.35 -3.25 6.59
N LEU A 18 6.43 -2.75 5.77
CA LEU A 18 6.64 -2.69 4.33
C LEU A 18 7.77 -1.71 3.97
N LEU A 19 7.80 -0.55 4.61
CA LEU A 19 8.83 0.46 4.38
C LEU A 19 10.21 -0.04 4.83
N GLU A 20 10.30 -0.74 5.96
CA GLU A 20 11.54 -1.37 6.43
C GLU A 20 12.03 -2.46 5.46
N TRP A 21 11.11 -3.27 4.93
CA TRP A 21 11.47 -4.26 3.91
C TRP A 21 11.98 -3.60 2.64
N LEU A 22 11.32 -2.52 2.18
CA LEU A 22 11.71 -1.76 1.00
C LEU A 22 12.98 -0.94 1.19
N SER A 23 13.30 -0.47 2.40
CA SER A 23 14.52 0.32 2.64
C SER A 23 15.80 -0.49 2.37
N ASN A 24 15.68 -1.81 2.42
CA ASN A 24 16.75 -2.76 2.10
C ASN A 24 16.75 -3.19 0.62
N LYS A 25 15.90 -2.58 -0.23
CA LYS A 25 15.77 -2.87 -1.66
C LYS A 25 15.99 -1.60 -2.48
N ASP A 26 16.51 -1.76 -3.69
CA ASP A 26 16.69 -0.66 -4.65
C ASP A 26 15.37 -0.40 -5.41
N VAL A 27 14.31 -0.06 -4.69
CA VAL A 27 12.97 0.23 -5.26
C VAL A 27 12.68 1.71 -5.17
N ASP A 28 12.41 2.35 -6.32
CA ASP A 28 11.92 3.73 -6.37
C ASP A 28 10.42 3.76 -6.07
N TYR A 29 10.06 4.21 -4.87
CA TYR A 29 8.67 4.40 -4.46
C TYR A 29 8.43 5.78 -3.85
N LYS A 30 7.17 6.23 -3.87
CA LYS A 30 6.75 7.50 -3.28
C LYS A 30 5.76 7.23 -2.16
N GLU A 31 6.10 7.67 -0.96
CA GLU A 31 5.19 7.63 0.18
C GLU A 31 4.10 8.69 0.02
N ILE A 32 2.87 8.28 0.29
CA ILE A 32 1.68 9.11 0.24
C ILE A 32 0.98 8.99 1.59
N ASP A 33 0.94 10.07 2.35
CA ASP A 33 0.17 10.10 3.59
C ASP A 33 -1.33 10.19 3.25
N TYR A 34 -2.09 9.16 3.63
CA TYR A 34 -3.54 9.13 3.45
C TYR A 34 -4.25 10.26 4.23
N LEU A 35 -3.64 10.74 5.33
CA LEU A 35 -4.19 11.83 6.11
C LEU A 35 -3.94 13.20 5.46
N ASP A 36 -3.12 13.28 4.41
CA ASP A 36 -2.90 14.52 3.68
C ASP A 36 -4.18 14.89 2.88
N PRO A 37 -4.83 16.02 3.18
CA PRO A 37 -6.10 16.38 2.57
C PRO A 37 -5.99 16.60 1.05
N ASN A 38 -4.82 16.98 0.53
CA ASN A 38 -4.63 17.19 -0.90
C ASN A 38 -4.57 15.86 -1.68
N VAL A 39 -4.00 14.83 -1.05
CA VAL A 39 -3.85 13.52 -1.70
C VAL A 39 -5.08 12.66 -1.50
N LYS A 40 -5.71 12.76 -0.31
CA LYS A 40 -6.97 12.08 -0.01
C LYS A 40 -8.04 12.39 -1.03
N ASP A 41 -8.21 13.65 -1.44
CA ASP A 41 -9.24 14.04 -2.42
C ASP A 41 -9.00 13.38 -3.79
N SER A 42 -7.74 13.25 -4.22
CA SER A 42 -7.38 12.60 -5.49
C SER A 42 -7.53 11.07 -5.45
N LEU A 43 -7.21 10.44 -4.32
CA LEU A 43 -7.34 8.99 -4.14
C LEU A 43 -8.79 8.55 -3.88
N VAL A 44 -9.57 9.32 -3.11
CA VAL A 44 -10.98 9.05 -2.83
C VAL A 44 -11.86 9.24 -4.07
N GLN A 45 -11.41 9.99 -5.07
CA GLN A 45 -12.10 10.02 -6.37
C GLN A 45 -11.85 8.75 -7.21
N ASN A 46 -10.86 7.92 -6.85
CA ASN A 46 -10.60 6.65 -7.53
C ASN A 46 -11.52 5.55 -6.97
N GLU A 47 -12.48 5.10 -7.78
CA GLU A 47 -13.48 4.10 -7.39
C GLU A 47 -12.85 2.76 -6.98
N THR A 48 -11.73 2.36 -7.61
CA THR A 48 -10.98 1.15 -7.25
C THR A 48 -10.34 1.27 -5.88
N PHE A 49 -9.71 2.42 -5.59
CA PHE A 49 -9.15 2.69 -4.27
C PHE A 49 -10.22 2.67 -3.19
N ASN A 50 -11.36 3.33 -3.42
CA ASN A 50 -12.47 3.33 -2.46
C ASN A 50 -13.07 1.93 -2.26
N SER A 51 -13.23 1.15 -3.32
CA SER A 51 -13.68 -0.23 -3.18
C SER A 51 -12.69 -1.01 -2.33
N ILE A 52 -11.38 -1.00 -2.62
CA ILE A 52 -10.40 -1.73 -1.80
C ILE A 52 -10.34 -1.23 -0.35
N TYR A 53 -10.44 0.08 -0.15
CA TYR A 53 -10.38 0.71 1.17
C TYR A 53 -11.66 0.46 2.00
N CYS A 54 -12.84 0.36 1.37
CA CYS A 54 -14.13 0.19 2.05
C CYS A 54 -14.78 -1.21 1.92
N ASP A 55 -14.33 -2.09 1.02
CA ASP A 55 -14.92 -3.42 0.79
C ASP A 55 -14.73 -4.33 2.00
N MET A 56 -13.66 -4.13 2.78
CA MET A 56 -13.53 -4.84 4.03
C MET A 56 -14.51 -4.21 5.02
N SER A 57 -15.67 -4.84 5.20
CA SER A 57 -16.73 -4.50 6.16
C SER A 57 -16.27 -4.48 7.64
N ALA A 58 -14.98 -4.54 7.90
CA ALA A 58 -14.34 -4.20 9.16
C ALA A 58 -13.53 -2.93 8.91
N CYS A 59 -13.76 -1.90 9.72
CA CYS A 59 -13.04 -0.63 9.74
C CYS A 59 -11.57 -0.80 10.18
N VAL A 60 -10.85 -1.71 9.53
CA VAL A 60 -9.42 -1.94 9.63
C VAL A 60 -8.87 -1.27 8.39
N GLU A 61 -8.34 -0.08 8.58
CA GLU A 61 -7.76 0.73 7.53
C GLU A 61 -6.80 -0.14 6.72
N SER A 62 -7.18 -0.46 5.48
CA SER A 62 -6.46 -1.41 4.62
C SER A 62 -5.21 -0.77 4.04
N ILE A 63 -4.29 -0.37 4.92
CA ILE A 63 -3.08 0.39 4.65
C ILE A 63 -1.91 -0.44 5.18
N PRO A 64 -0.78 -0.58 4.45
CA PRO A 64 -0.36 0.19 3.28
C PRO A 64 -0.88 -0.33 1.94
N ILE A 65 -1.36 0.57 1.08
CA ILE A 65 -1.77 0.23 -0.30
C ILE A 65 -0.63 0.58 -1.24
N VAL A 66 -0.15 -0.41 -1.99
CA VAL A 66 0.84 -0.21 -3.05
C VAL A 66 0.10 0.05 -4.36
N VAL A 67 0.37 1.20 -4.96
CA VAL A 67 -0.13 1.59 -6.28
C VAL A 67 1.00 1.47 -7.28
N LYS A 68 0.86 0.58 -8.25
CA LYS A 68 1.81 0.37 -9.34
C LYS A 68 1.28 1.00 -10.62
N ASP A 69 2.12 1.82 -11.25
CA ASP A 69 1.82 2.50 -12.51
C ASP A 69 0.52 3.33 -12.49
N ASP A 70 0.06 3.77 -11.32
CA ASP A 70 -1.22 4.48 -11.11
C ASP A 70 -2.50 3.71 -11.50
N GLU A 71 -2.38 2.44 -11.88
CA GLU A 71 -3.49 1.61 -12.36
C GLU A 71 -3.78 0.41 -11.46
N LYS A 72 -2.74 -0.18 -10.84
CA LYS A 72 -2.88 -1.42 -10.07
C LYS A 72 -2.70 -1.16 -8.57
N PHE A 73 -3.57 -1.74 -7.78
CA PHE A 73 -3.60 -1.55 -6.32
C PHE A 73 -3.39 -2.90 -5.63
N TYR A 74 -2.47 -2.93 -4.68
CA TYR A 74 -2.08 -4.13 -3.94
C TYR A 74 -2.17 -3.85 -2.43
N TYR A 75 -2.87 -4.72 -1.70
CA TYR A 75 -2.92 -4.71 -0.24
C TYR A 75 -2.96 -6.14 0.30
N GLY A 76 -4.12 -6.80 0.28
CA GLY A 76 -4.30 -8.10 0.94
C GLY A 76 -3.37 -9.20 0.40
N GLU A 77 -3.00 -9.14 -0.88
CA GLU A 77 -2.08 -10.07 -1.52
C GLU A 77 -0.60 -9.85 -1.19
N LEU A 78 -0.24 -8.72 -0.56
CA LEU A 78 1.10 -8.50 -0.02
C LEU A 78 1.29 -9.12 1.37
N TRP A 79 0.20 -9.48 2.04
CA TRP A 79 0.22 -9.81 3.46
C TRP A 79 -0.35 -11.20 3.71
N ASP A 80 0.41 -12.01 4.44
CA ASP A 80 -0.16 -13.14 5.15
C ASP A 80 -0.91 -12.60 6.37
N LEU A 81 -2.22 -12.37 6.22
CA LEU A 81 -3.09 -11.86 7.29
C LEU A 81 -3.30 -12.87 8.43
N VAL A 82 -2.96 -14.16 8.22
CA VAL A 82 -3.02 -15.18 9.27
C VAL A 82 -1.83 -15.02 10.22
N ASN A 83 -0.64 -14.80 9.67
CA ASN A 83 0.61 -14.65 10.44
C ASN A 83 0.98 -13.18 10.73
N ASN A 84 0.32 -12.21 10.10
CA ASN A 84 0.66 -10.77 10.12
C ASN A 84 2.09 -10.49 9.61
N GLU A 85 2.45 -11.17 8.52
CA GLU A 85 3.77 -11.08 7.90
C GLU A 85 3.67 -10.67 6.43
N LEU A 86 4.73 -10.04 5.93
CA LEU A 86 4.83 -9.70 4.51
C LEU A 86 5.08 -10.99 3.73
N ASP A 87 4.24 -11.26 2.73
CA ASP A 87 4.53 -12.32 1.76
C ASP A 87 5.64 -11.83 0.83
N GLU A 88 6.88 -12.22 1.14
CA GLU A 88 8.05 -11.80 0.38
C GLU A 88 8.02 -12.22 -1.10
N GLU A 89 7.43 -13.38 -1.42
CA GLU A 89 7.37 -13.85 -2.81
C GLU A 89 6.43 -12.94 -3.60
N LYS A 90 5.27 -12.62 -3.03
CA LYS A 90 4.32 -11.67 -3.62
C LYS A 90 4.87 -10.26 -3.69
N ALA A 91 5.55 -9.79 -2.65
CA ALA A 91 6.18 -8.48 -2.66
C ALA A 91 7.23 -8.37 -3.77
N LYS A 92 8.09 -9.39 -3.95
CA LYS A 92 9.06 -9.41 -5.06
C LYS A 92 8.38 -9.39 -6.43
N GLU A 93 7.31 -10.15 -6.62
CA GLU A 93 6.52 -10.15 -7.86
C GLU A 93 5.92 -8.77 -8.17
N ILE A 94 5.38 -8.08 -7.17
CA ILE A 94 4.76 -6.76 -7.31
C ILE A 94 5.80 -5.69 -7.63
N PHE A 95 6.88 -5.66 -6.85
CA PHE A 95 7.98 -4.69 -6.97
C PHE A 95 9.00 -5.03 -8.06
N GLU A 96 8.84 -6.15 -8.76
CA GLU A 96 9.71 -6.63 -9.85
C GLU A 96 11.18 -6.77 -9.42
N LEU A 97 11.37 -7.37 -8.23
CA LEU A 97 12.67 -7.63 -7.60
C LEU A 97 13.18 -9.06 -7.82
#